data_AF-A0A536BNT8-F1
#
_entry.id   AF-A0A536BNT8-F1
#
_cell.length_a   1.000
_cell.length_b   1.000
_cell.length_c   1.000
_cell.angle_alpha   90.00
_cell.angle_beta   90.00
_cell.angle_gamma   90.00
#
_symmetry.space_group_name_H-M   'P 1'
#
loop_
_entity.id
_entity.type
_entity.pdbx_description
1 polymer ?
#
loop_
_entity_poly.entity_id
_entity_poly.type
_entity_poly.pdbx_seq_one_letter_code
_entity_poly.pdbx_strand_id
1 'polypeptide(L)'
;EMAAGAGTLAAQGTYERPQAILRITAHDGSSLYRFDPARDGRPALSPQASFIMAQMLSDDRNRSIAFGRNSDLVIPGHRVAAKTGTTNDFRDNLTVGFTPNLAVAVWVGNADHTPMRNVSGIVGAAPIFHGFMTEALSGQPDSWFAVPDGLHAVNMNGYTAYLLPGSEPVAQSQQPLAPAGCDEGCSGGGQGRHKKHG
;
A
#
# COMPACT_ATOMS: atom_id res chain seq x y z
N GLU A 1 17.71 -4.02 -0.62
CA GLU A 1 16.75 -4.02 0.51
C GLU A 1 15.33 -3.57 0.16
N MET A 2 15.08 -2.33 -0.28
CA MET A 2 13.69 -1.86 -0.54
C MET A 2 12.92 -2.74 -1.54
N ALA A 3 13.57 -3.18 -2.62
CA ALA A 3 12.97 -4.11 -3.57
C ALA A 3 12.65 -5.49 -2.94
N ALA A 4 13.42 -5.95 -1.95
CA ALA A 4 13.14 -7.21 -1.25
C ALA A 4 11.92 -7.10 -0.34
N GLY A 5 11.75 -5.94 0.33
CA GLY A 5 10.53 -5.65 1.09
C GLY A 5 9.29 -5.60 0.20
N ALA A 6 9.38 -4.93 -0.96
CA ALA A 6 8.30 -4.95 -1.95
C ALA A 6 8.06 -6.35 -2.52
N GLY A 7 9.13 -7.11 -2.77
CA GLY A 7 9.07 -8.52 -3.17
C GLY A 7 8.34 -9.39 -2.15
N THR A 8 8.46 -9.09 -0.85
CA THR A 8 7.70 -9.80 0.19
C THR A 8 6.21 -9.57 0.07
N LEU A 9 5.79 -8.33 -0.22
CA LEU A 9 4.37 -8.02 -0.48
C LEU A 9 3.89 -8.66 -1.78
N ALA A 10 4.74 -8.66 -2.81
CA ALA A 10 4.47 -9.32 -4.09
C ALA A 10 4.29 -10.84 -3.92
N ALA A 11 5.12 -11.48 -3.09
CA ALA A 11 5.05 -12.89 -2.76
C ALA A 11 4.02 -13.22 -1.65
N GLN A 12 2.97 -12.40 -1.52
CA GLN A 12 1.86 -12.59 -0.58
C GLN A 12 2.32 -12.80 0.89
N GLY A 13 3.39 -12.12 1.29
CA GLY A 13 3.89 -12.09 2.66
C GLY A 13 5.07 -13.02 2.93
N THR A 14 5.52 -13.79 1.94
CA THR A 14 6.76 -14.58 2.05
C THR A 14 7.95 -13.72 1.70
N TYR A 15 8.88 -13.53 2.65
CA TYR A 15 10.15 -12.91 2.37
C TYR A 15 11.07 -13.93 1.70
N GLU A 16 11.64 -13.55 0.55
CA GLU A 16 12.72 -14.27 -0.10
C GLU A 16 13.99 -13.44 -0.06
N ARG A 17 15.12 -14.09 0.24
CA ARG A 17 16.43 -13.42 0.22
C ARG A 17 16.83 -13.14 -1.23
N PRO A 18 17.14 -11.89 -1.61
CA PRO A 18 17.68 -11.59 -2.93
C PRO A 18 18.99 -12.36 -3.17
N GLN A 19 19.05 -13.10 -4.29
CA GLN A 19 20.21 -13.91 -4.65
C GLN A 19 20.74 -13.50 -6.03
N ALA A 20 21.98 -13.04 -6.09
CA ALA A 20 22.63 -12.62 -7.35
C ALA A 20 23.27 -13.79 -8.11
N ILE A 21 23.77 -14.80 -7.40
CA ILE A 21 24.45 -15.96 -7.99
C ILE A 21 23.52 -17.16 -7.92
N LEU A 22 23.06 -17.64 -9.07
CA LEU A 22 22.15 -18.80 -9.14
C LEU A 22 22.89 -20.12 -9.35
N ARG A 23 24.07 -20.08 -9.99
CA ARG A 23 24.86 -21.27 -10.31
C ARG A 23 26.33 -20.94 -10.44
N ILE A 24 27.19 -21.82 -9.92
CA ILE A 24 28.64 -21.81 -10.16
C ILE A 24 29.01 -23.18 -10.73
N THR A 25 29.74 -23.18 -11.84
CA THR A 25 30.22 -24.41 -12.50
C THR A 25 31.74 -24.39 -12.62
N ALA A 26 32.37 -25.56 -12.48
CA ALA A 26 33.79 -25.74 -12.75
C ALA A 26 34.06 -25.78 -14.27
N HIS A 27 35.35 -25.78 -14.64
CA HIS A 27 35.78 -25.83 -16.04
C HIS A 27 35.33 -27.10 -16.78
N ASP A 28 35.13 -28.19 -16.05
CA ASP A 28 34.66 -29.49 -16.56
C ASP A 28 33.13 -29.57 -16.64
N GLY A 29 32.43 -28.49 -16.31
CA GLY A 29 30.96 -28.42 -16.32
C GLY A 29 30.28 -28.93 -15.06
N SER A 30 31.02 -29.46 -14.08
CA SER A 30 30.44 -29.91 -12.81
C SER A 30 29.85 -28.74 -11.99
N SER A 31 28.70 -28.98 -11.34
CA SER A 31 28.01 -27.97 -10.54
C SER A 31 28.66 -27.85 -9.16
N LEU A 32 29.32 -26.71 -8.91
CA LEU A 32 29.92 -26.40 -7.61
C LEU A 32 28.90 -25.78 -6.64
N TYR A 33 27.95 -25.02 -7.19
CA TYR A 33 26.88 -24.40 -6.42
C TYR A 33 25.65 -24.23 -7.30
N ARG A 34 24.47 -24.45 -6.72
CA ARG A 34 23.18 -24.13 -7.32
C ARG A 34 22.27 -23.60 -6.22
N PHE A 35 21.66 -22.45 -6.48
CA PHE A 35 20.67 -21.87 -5.59
C PHE A 35 19.40 -22.74 -5.57
N ASP A 36 18.88 -22.98 -4.37
CA ASP A 36 17.61 -23.67 -4.15
C ASP A 36 16.56 -22.66 -3.62
N PRO A 37 15.65 -22.17 -4.47
CA PRO A 37 14.66 -21.18 -4.06
C PRO A 37 13.70 -21.70 -2.99
N ALA A 38 13.50 -23.02 -2.87
CA ALA A 38 12.56 -23.60 -1.91
C ALA A 38 13.05 -23.50 -0.45
N ARG A 39 14.33 -23.15 -0.22
CA ARG A 39 14.95 -23.18 1.11
C ARG A 39 15.08 -21.83 1.79
N ASP A 40 14.89 -20.74 1.07
CA ASP A 40 15.21 -19.39 1.57
C ASP A 40 13.99 -18.47 1.77
N GLY A 41 12.77 -19.02 1.57
CA GLY A 41 11.52 -18.32 1.88
C GLY A 41 11.18 -18.41 3.37
N ARG A 42 10.78 -17.28 3.99
CA ARG A 42 10.19 -17.27 5.33
C ARG A 42 8.91 -16.45 5.37
N PRO A 43 7.86 -16.88 6.10
CA PRO A 43 6.68 -16.06 6.30
C PRO A 43 7.05 -14.81 7.11
N ALA A 44 6.71 -13.64 6.58
CA ALA A 44 6.94 -12.34 7.22
C ALA A 44 5.63 -11.59 7.48
N LEU A 45 4.63 -11.73 6.59
CA LEU A 45 3.29 -11.17 6.72
C LEU A 45 2.25 -12.22 6.33
N SER A 46 1.00 -12.00 6.73
CA SER A 46 -0.10 -12.82 6.22
C SER A 46 -0.40 -12.46 4.75
N PRO A 47 -0.91 -13.42 3.95
CA PRO A 47 -1.42 -13.14 2.61
C PRO A 47 -2.51 -12.06 2.61
N GLN A 48 -3.39 -12.07 3.62
CA GLN A 48 -4.47 -11.10 3.78
C GLN A 48 -3.93 -9.67 3.91
N ALA A 49 -2.96 -9.44 4.80
CA ALA A 49 -2.36 -8.13 5.01
C ALA A 49 -1.61 -7.65 3.76
N SER A 50 -0.84 -8.56 3.14
CA SER A 50 -0.09 -8.27 1.91
C SER A 50 -1.03 -7.91 0.74
N PHE A 51 -2.13 -8.63 0.61
CA PHE A 51 -3.16 -8.36 -0.39
C PHE A 51 -3.83 -7.00 -0.19
N ILE A 52 -4.26 -6.68 1.05
CA ILE A 52 -4.86 -5.36 1.34
C ILE A 52 -3.87 -4.24 0.99
N MET A 53 -2.61 -4.37 1.40
CA MET A 53 -1.56 -3.40 1.06
C MET A 53 -1.37 -3.26 -0.46
N ALA A 54 -1.35 -4.37 -1.20
CA ALA A 54 -1.24 -4.34 -2.66
C ALA A 54 -2.45 -3.66 -3.32
N GLN A 55 -3.68 -3.90 -2.84
CA GLN A 55 -4.88 -3.22 -3.33
C GLN A 55 -4.80 -1.72 -3.07
N MET A 56 -4.41 -1.31 -1.86
CA MET A 56 -4.27 0.10 -1.51
C MET A 56 -3.24 0.83 -2.39
N LEU A 57 -2.09 0.20 -2.62
CA LEU A 57 -0.97 0.79 -3.36
C LEU A 57 -1.13 0.76 -4.88
N SER A 58 -1.99 -0.12 -5.41
CA SER A 58 -2.22 -0.24 -6.86
C SER A 58 -3.34 0.65 -7.38
N ASP A 59 -4.17 1.17 -6.48
CA ASP A 59 -5.29 2.02 -6.85
C ASP A 59 -4.86 3.47 -7.05
N ASP A 60 -4.94 3.95 -8.29
CA ASP A 60 -4.62 5.33 -8.65
C ASP A 60 -5.45 6.37 -7.87
N ARG A 61 -6.69 6.03 -7.50
CA ARG A 61 -7.57 6.96 -6.78
C ARG A 61 -7.02 7.28 -5.40
N ASN A 62 -6.43 6.30 -4.72
CA ASN A 62 -5.86 6.46 -3.38
C ASN A 62 -4.69 7.46 -3.34
N ARG A 63 -4.04 7.69 -4.48
CA ARG A 63 -2.89 8.61 -4.61
C ARG A 63 -3.20 9.88 -5.39
N SER A 64 -4.38 9.97 -5.98
CA SER A 64 -4.77 11.06 -6.89
C SER A 64 -4.77 12.44 -6.25
N ILE A 65 -5.09 12.55 -4.95
CA ILE A 65 -5.05 13.84 -4.22
C ILE A 65 -3.62 14.40 -4.17
N ALA A 66 -2.61 13.53 -4.07
CA ALA A 66 -1.22 13.94 -3.94
C ALA A 66 -0.52 14.14 -5.29
N PHE A 67 -0.80 13.29 -6.28
CA PHE A 67 -0.03 13.23 -7.53
C PHE A 67 -0.86 13.49 -8.79
N GLY A 68 -2.17 13.76 -8.65
CA GLY A 68 -3.11 13.73 -9.75
C GLY A 68 -3.44 12.30 -10.18
N ARG A 69 -4.46 12.17 -11.04
CA ARG A 69 -4.81 10.90 -11.67
C ARG A 69 -3.84 10.59 -12.81
N ASN A 70 -3.59 9.32 -13.06
CA ASN A 70 -2.70 8.86 -14.15
C ASN A 70 -1.29 9.47 -14.07
N SER A 71 -0.76 9.61 -12.85
CA SER A 71 0.64 9.99 -12.64
C SER A 71 1.60 8.91 -13.16
N ASP A 72 2.91 9.17 -13.14
CA ASP A 72 3.95 8.21 -13.55
C ASP A 72 3.89 6.85 -12.79
N LEU A 73 3.16 6.79 -11.68
CA LEU A 73 2.93 5.55 -10.93
C LEU A 73 1.88 4.62 -11.56
N VAL A 74 1.17 5.07 -12.61
CA VAL A 74 0.25 4.26 -13.41
C VAL A 74 0.98 3.71 -14.62
N ILE A 75 1.02 2.38 -14.75
CA ILE A 75 1.60 1.70 -15.89
C ILE A 75 0.47 1.25 -16.82
N PRO A 76 0.45 1.68 -18.10
CA PRO A 76 -0.62 1.30 -19.03
C PRO A 76 -0.75 -0.22 -19.17
N GLY A 77 -1.98 -0.73 -19.12
CA GLY A 77 -2.27 -2.16 -19.32
C GLY A 77 -1.90 -3.09 -18.16
N HIS A 78 -1.32 -2.56 -17.08
CA HIS A 78 -0.88 -3.36 -15.94
C HIS A 78 -1.33 -2.76 -14.61
N ARG A 79 -1.80 -3.62 -13.71
CA ARG A 79 -1.98 -3.23 -12.31
C ARG A 79 -0.63 -3.31 -11.60
N VAL A 80 -0.19 -2.20 -11.03
CA VAL A 80 1.10 -2.06 -10.34
C VAL A 80 0.88 -1.38 -9.00
N ALA A 81 1.28 -2.03 -7.90
CA ALA A 81 1.36 -1.38 -6.60
C ALA A 81 2.58 -0.47 -6.57
N ALA A 82 2.44 0.79 -6.17
CA ALA A 82 3.58 1.70 -6.13
C ALA A 82 3.49 2.73 -4.99
N LYS A 83 4.64 3.09 -4.44
CA LYS A 83 4.80 4.10 -3.40
C LYS A 83 6.05 4.94 -3.65
N THR A 84 5.90 6.25 -3.52
CA THR A 84 7.01 7.21 -3.50
C THR A 84 7.50 7.48 -2.08
N GLY A 85 8.77 7.82 -1.95
CA GLY A 85 9.40 8.34 -0.74
C GLY A 85 10.31 9.51 -1.09
N THR A 86 10.34 10.52 -0.22
CA THR A 86 11.27 11.66 -0.30
C THR A 86 11.79 11.91 1.09
N THR A 87 13.11 11.96 1.27
CA THR A 87 13.70 12.32 2.56
C THR A 87 13.54 13.81 2.83
N ASN A 88 13.54 14.18 4.11
CA ASN A 88 13.63 15.58 4.52
C ASN A 88 14.90 16.19 3.90
N ASP A 89 14.83 17.47 3.52
CA ASP A 89 15.87 18.19 2.76
C ASP A 89 16.09 17.74 1.31
N PHE A 90 15.21 16.92 0.72
CA PHE A 90 15.24 16.54 -0.71
C PHE A 90 16.57 15.89 -1.16
N ARG A 91 17.18 15.09 -0.30
CA ARG A 91 18.47 14.41 -0.60
C ARG A 91 18.27 13.07 -1.31
N ASP A 92 17.17 12.41 -1.01
CA ASP A 92 16.84 11.09 -1.55
C ASP A 92 15.41 11.08 -2.07
N ASN A 93 15.27 10.60 -3.29
CA ASN A 93 13.99 10.37 -3.93
C ASN A 93 13.89 8.90 -4.30
N LEU A 94 12.82 8.26 -3.85
CA LEU A 94 12.61 6.83 -4.02
C LEU A 94 11.23 6.59 -4.65
N THR A 95 11.17 5.65 -5.59
CA THR A 95 9.92 5.02 -6.00
C THR A 95 10.10 3.51 -5.90
N VAL A 96 9.21 2.85 -5.17
CA VAL A 96 9.19 1.40 -5.03
C VAL A 96 7.84 0.89 -5.50
N GLY A 97 7.83 -0.18 -6.27
CA GLY A 97 6.59 -0.79 -6.70
C GLY A 97 6.77 -2.23 -7.14
N PHE A 98 5.64 -2.91 -7.35
CA PHE A 98 5.63 -4.32 -7.68
C PHE A 98 4.36 -4.77 -8.41
N THR A 99 4.51 -5.85 -9.17
CA THR A 99 3.47 -6.78 -9.63
C THR A 99 3.69 -8.12 -8.92
N PRO A 100 2.86 -9.16 -9.12
CA PRO A 100 3.12 -10.49 -8.52
C PRO A 100 4.48 -11.09 -8.90
N ASN A 101 5.03 -10.73 -10.06
CA ASN A 101 6.23 -11.37 -10.61
C ASN A 101 7.46 -10.46 -10.64
N LEU A 102 7.32 -9.18 -10.29
CA LEU A 102 8.41 -8.21 -10.41
C LEU A 102 8.31 -7.15 -9.32
N ALA A 103 9.39 -6.93 -8.57
CA ALA A 103 9.51 -5.85 -7.62
C ALA A 103 10.70 -4.96 -7.97
N VAL A 104 10.49 -3.64 -7.97
CA VAL A 104 11.47 -2.64 -8.41
C VAL A 104 11.54 -1.52 -7.39
N ALA A 105 12.76 -1.08 -7.12
CA ALA A 105 13.03 0.12 -6.34
C ALA A 105 14.01 1.02 -7.12
N VAL A 106 13.61 2.26 -7.35
CA VAL A 106 14.42 3.28 -8.01
C VAL A 106 14.73 4.36 -7.01
N TRP A 107 16.02 4.62 -6.80
CA TRP A 107 16.53 5.74 -6.01
C TRP A 107 17.21 6.75 -6.92
N VAL A 108 16.99 8.04 -6.62
CA VAL A 108 17.66 9.18 -7.24
C VAL A 108 18.15 10.09 -6.13
N GLY A 109 19.42 10.46 -6.20
CA GLY A 109 20.07 11.37 -5.26
C GLY A 109 21.49 11.72 -5.71
N ASN A 110 22.08 12.72 -5.08
CA ASN A 110 23.47 13.07 -5.32
C ASN A 110 24.40 12.13 -4.54
N ALA A 111 25.42 11.58 -5.19
CA ALA A 111 26.36 10.64 -4.57
C ALA A 111 27.16 11.26 -3.41
N ASP A 112 27.33 12.58 -3.41
CA ASP A 112 27.98 13.36 -2.34
C ASP A 112 27.00 13.82 -1.24
N HIS A 113 25.76 13.31 -1.27
CA HIS A 113 24.68 13.61 -0.34
C HIS A 113 24.21 15.09 -0.36
N THR A 114 24.64 15.92 -1.31
CA THR A 114 24.13 17.30 -1.41
C THR A 114 22.63 17.33 -1.73
N PRO A 115 21.85 18.30 -1.20
CA PRO A 115 20.42 18.42 -1.51
C PRO A 115 20.15 18.62 -3.01
N MET A 116 19.13 17.95 -3.54
CA MET A 116 18.59 18.28 -4.86
C MET A 116 17.61 19.47 -4.74
N ARG A 117 17.52 20.29 -5.78
CA ARG A 117 16.59 21.43 -5.83
C ARG A 117 15.34 21.06 -6.61
N ASN A 118 14.17 21.19 -5.99
CA ASN A 118 12.85 20.95 -6.60
C ASN A 118 12.65 19.52 -7.13
N VAL A 119 13.31 18.51 -6.55
CA VAL A 119 13.14 17.10 -6.94
C VAL A 119 12.51 16.32 -5.79
N SER A 120 11.33 15.77 -5.99
CA SER A 120 10.66 14.82 -5.09
C SER A 120 10.60 13.42 -5.71
N GLY A 121 10.10 12.43 -4.99
CA GLY A 121 10.02 11.03 -5.44
C GLY A 121 9.23 10.89 -6.74
N ILE A 122 8.15 11.67 -6.87
CA ILE A 122 7.29 11.69 -8.05
C ILE A 122 7.91 12.40 -9.26
N VAL A 123 8.85 13.35 -9.05
CA VAL A 123 9.51 14.08 -10.15
C VAL A 123 10.84 13.42 -10.55
N GLY A 124 11.57 12.84 -9.60
CA GLY A 124 12.89 12.25 -9.82
C GLY A 124 12.84 10.76 -10.13
N ALA A 125 12.38 9.95 -9.17
CA ALA A 125 12.46 8.50 -9.26
C ALA A 125 11.29 7.87 -10.05
N ALA A 126 10.09 8.45 -9.97
CA ALA A 126 8.90 7.87 -10.59
C ALA A 126 8.94 7.81 -12.12
N PRO A 127 9.47 8.81 -12.87
CA PRO A 127 9.58 8.70 -14.33
C PRO A 127 10.51 7.56 -14.78
N ILE A 128 11.62 7.35 -14.05
CA ILE A 128 12.54 6.24 -14.32
C ILE A 128 11.87 4.90 -14.02
N PHE A 129 11.17 4.80 -12.88
CA PHE A 129 10.36 3.63 -12.54
C PHE A 129 9.30 3.34 -13.62
N HIS A 130 8.60 4.37 -14.10
CA HIS A 130 7.58 4.27 -15.14
C HIS A 130 8.15 3.70 -16.44
N GLY A 131 9.24 4.28 -16.93
CA GLY A 131 9.90 3.82 -18.15
C GLY A 131 10.37 2.37 -18.05
N PHE A 132 11.02 2.01 -16.94
CA PHE A 132 11.48 0.63 -16.71
C PHE A 132 10.32 -0.36 -16.65
N MET A 133 9.29 -0.07 -15.86
CA MET A 133 8.15 -0.99 -15.69
C MET A 133 7.34 -1.14 -16.96
N THR A 134 7.14 -0.05 -17.72
CA THR A 134 6.45 -0.10 -19.01
C THR A 134 7.16 -1.03 -20.00
N GLU A 135 8.50 -0.94 -20.07
CA GLU A 135 9.28 -1.81 -20.93
C GLU A 135 9.30 -3.26 -20.41
N ALA A 136 9.59 -3.45 -19.12
CA ALA A 136 9.72 -4.77 -18.51
C ALA A 136 8.41 -5.59 -18.54
N LEU A 137 7.26 -4.91 -18.50
CA LEU A 137 5.95 -5.54 -18.56
C LEU A 137 5.39 -5.64 -19.98
N SER A 138 6.05 -5.04 -20.98
CA SER A 138 5.61 -5.10 -22.36
C SER A 138 5.44 -6.55 -22.84
N GLY A 139 4.24 -6.89 -23.31
CA GLY A 139 3.89 -8.23 -23.76
C GLY A 139 3.67 -9.27 -22.65
N GLN A 140 3.76 -8.89 -21.38
CA GLN A 140 3.42 -9.76 -20.25
C GLN A 140 1.91 -9.73 -19.97
N PRO A 141 1.31 -10.79 -19.41
CA PRO A 141 -0.06 -10.74 -18.94
C PRO A 141 -0.18 -9.84 -17.69
N ASP A 142 -1.30 -9.13 -17.55
CA ASP A 142 -1.65 -8.46 -16.28
C ASP A 142 -2.17 -9.49 -15.27
N SER A 143 -1.24 -10.19 -14.62
CA SER A 143 -1.57 -11.08 -13.50
C SER A 143 -1.69 -10.24 -12.23
N TRP A 144 -2.85 -10.32 -11.57
CA TRP A 144 -3.04 -9.78 -10.22
C TRP A 144 -3.36 -10.90 -9.22
N PHE A 145 -3.26 -10.59 -7.93
CA PHE A 145 -3.51 -11.56 -6.87
C PHE A 145 -4.97 -11.99 -6.81
N ALA A 146 -5.19 -13.29 -6.59
CA ALA A 146 -6.47 -13.78 -6.11
C ALA A 146 -6.74 -13.24 -4.69
N VAL A 147 -8.01 -13.03 -4.34
CA VAL A 147 -8.40 -12.61 -2.99
C VAL A 147 -8.10 -13.76 -2.02
N PRO A 148 -7.26 -13.56 -0.98
CA PRO A 148 -7.01 -14.59 0.03
C PRO A 148 -8.27 -14.89 0.86
N ASP A 149 -8.39 -16.14 1.29
CA ASP A 149 -9.47 -16.58 2.19
C ASP A 149 -9.45 -15.81 3.52
N GLY A 150 -10.64 -15.65 4.11
CA GLY A 150 -10.82 -15.00 5.40
C GLY A 150 -10.78 -13.47 5.36
N LEU A 151 -10.79 -12.85 4.19
CA LEU A 151 -11.06 -11.42 4.03
C LEU A 151 -12.56 -11.14 3.92
N HIS A 152 -13.02 -10.06 4.55
CA HIS A 152 -14.38 -9.56 4.39
C HIS A 152 -14.41 -8.48 3.32
N ALA A 153 -15.19 -8.71 2.26
CA ALA A 153 -15.40 -7.74 1.19
C ALA A 153 -16.62 -6.86 1.52
N VAL A 154 -16.41 -5.54 1.58
CA VAL A 154 -17.45 -4.56 1.91
C VAL A 154 -17.58 -3.56 0.77
N ASN A 155 -18.81 -3.23 0.37
CA ASN A 155 -19.05 -2.14 -0.56
C ASN A 155 -18.99 -0.80 0.17
N MET A 156 -18.10 0.09 -0.24
CA MET A 156 -17.99 1.46 0.25
C MET A 156 -18.18 2.41 -0.94
N ASN A 157 -19.40 2.95 -1.08
CA ASN A 157 -19.77 3.92 -2.11
C ASN A 157 -19.39 3.48 -3.54
N GLY A 158 -19.68 2.23 -3.90
CA GLY A 158 -19.43 1.70 -5.23
C GLY A 158 -18.06 1.02 -5.41
N TYR A 159 -17.25 0.94 -4.35
CA TYR A 159 -15.95 0.27 -4.37
C TYR A 159 -15.89 -0.88 -3.39
N THR A 160 -15.18 -1.95 -3.76
CA THR A 160 -14.95 -3.08 -2.86
C THR A 160 -13.72 -2.80 -2.00
N ALA A 161 -13.93 -2.66 -0.70
CA ALA A 161 -12.87 -2.66 0.30
C ALA A 161 -12.71 -4.09 0.85
N TYR A 162 -11.48 -4.49 1.14
CA TYR A 162 -11.18 -5.77 1.79
C TYR A 162 -10.65 -5.49 3.18
N LEU A 163 -11.22 -6.16 4.17
CA LEU A 163 -10.95 -5.93 5.59
C LEU A 163 -10.55 -7.23 6.26
N LEU A 164 -9.67 -7.12 7.26
CA LEU A 164 -9.43 -8.23 8.17
C LEU A 164 -10.69 -8.42 9.04
N PRO A 165 -11.05 -9.65 9.41
CA PRO A 165 -12.18 -9.91 10.29
C PRO A 165 -12.07 -9.10 11.59
N GLY A 166 -13.13 -8.37 11.95
CA GLY A 166 -13.17 -7.51 13.14
C GLY A 166 -12.60 -6.10 12.95
N SER A 167 -12.12 -5.76 11.75
CA SER A 167 -11.69 -4.41 11.38
C SER A 167 -12.71 -3.64 10.56
N GLU A 168 -13.91 -4.21 10.37
CA GLU A 168 -14.99 -3.55 9.68
C GLU A 168 -15.39 -2.27 10.44
N PRO A 169 -15.75 -1.18 9.73
CA PRO A 169 -16.39 -0.05 10.37
C PRO A 169 -17.60 -0.59 11.12
N VAL A 170 -17.66 -0.36 12.43
CA VAL A 170 -18.92 -0.44 13.15
C VAL A 170 -19.85 0.46 12.37
N ALA A 171 -20.93 -0.10 11.81
CA ALA A 171 -21.93 0.70 11.12
C ALA A 171 -22.17 1.94 11.98
N GLN A 172 -22.05 3.14 11.39
CA GLN A 172 -22.56 4.35 12.03
C GLN A 172 -24.08 4.20 12.09
N SER A 173 -24.57 3.30 12.94
CA SER A 173 -25.96 3.18 13.30
C SER A 173 -26.25 4.46 14.06
N GLN A 174 -26.88 5.41 13.36
CA GLN A 174 -27.77 6.41 13.93
C GLN A 174 -27.27 6.93 15.27
N GLN A 175 -26.36 7.93 15.26
CA GLN A 175 -26.47 8.90 16.34
C GLN A 175 -27.92 9.40 16.29
N PRO A 176 -28.72 9.24 17.36
CA PRO A 176 -30.02 9.90 17.41
C PRO A 176 -29.74 11.36 17.09
N LEU A 177 -30.46 11.92 16.11
CA LEU A 177 -30.50 13.36 15.94
C LEU A 177 -30.70 13.95 17.33
N ALA A 178 -29.73 14.76 17.78
CA ALA A 178 -29.92 15.53 19.00
C ALA A 178 -31.29 16.19 18.88
N PRO A 179 -32.17 16.06 19.89
CA PRO A 179 -33.50 16.63 19.80
C PRO A 179 -33.33 18.10 19.44
N ALA A 180 -34.02 18.52 18.38
CA ALA A 180 -34.08 19.90 17.95
C ALA A 180 -34.38 20.75 19.19
N GLY A 181 -33.56 21.77 19.41
CA GLY A 181 -33.66 22.62 20.59
C GLY A 181 -35.08 23.11 20.81
N CYS A 182 -35.53 23.05 22.05
CA CYS A 182 -36.61 23.91 22.50
C CYS A 182 -35.98 25.29 22.75
N ASP A 183 -35.98 26.12 21.72
CA ASP A 183 -36.05 27.57 21.96
C ASP A 183 -37.45 27.90 22.48
N GLU A 184 -37.50 28.99 23.25
CA GLU A 184 -38.68 29.69 23.78
C GLU A 184 -39.10 29.35 25.22
N GLY A 185 -38.99 30.40 26.06
CA GLY A 185 -39.23 30.35 27.48
C GLY A 185 -40.70 30.28 27.88
N CYS A 186 -40.91 29.70 29.06
CA CYS A 186 -42.07 29.96 29.88
C CYS A 186 -41.59 30.51 31.24
N SER A 187 -41.65 31.82 31.37
CA SER A 187 -41.83 32.50 32.65
C SER A 187 -43.24 32.21 33.19
N GLY A 188 -43.36 31.78 34.45
CA GLY A 188 -44.66 31.73 35.12
C GLY A 188 -44.59 31.00 36.46
N GLY A 189 -44.72 31.74 37.56
CA GLY A 189 -44.60 31.22 38.93
C GLY A 189 -45.82 30.44 39.44
N GLY A 190 -45.68 29.92 40.65
CA GLY A 190 -46.80 29.32 41.40
C GLY A 190 -46.36 28.46 42.57
N GLN A 191 -46.72 28.88 43.77
CA GLN A 191 -46.51 28.26 45.09
C GLN A 191 -47.02 26.80 45.23
N GLY A 192 -46.48 26.04 46.19
CA GLY A 192 -47.29 25.00 46.84
C GLY A 192 -46.60 23.82 47.56
N ARG A 193 -46.21 24.05 48.82
CA ARG A 193 -46.41 23.16 50.00
C ARG A 193 -46.09 21.64 49.98
N HIS A 194 -45.21 21.31 50.94
CA HIS A 194 -45.33 20.29 52.02
C HIS A 194 -45.24 18.77 51.77
N LYS A 195 -44.27 18.21 52.52
CA LYS A 195 -44.36 17.17 53.59
C LYS A 195 -43.83 15.74 53.30
N LYS A 196 -42.84 15.42 54.17
CA LYS A 196 -42.66 14.22 55.03
C LYS A 196 -42.09 12.92 54.46
N HIS A 197 -40.88 12.64 54.95
CA HIS A 197 -40.41 11.45 55.70
C HIS A 197 -40.80 10.04 55.24
N GLY A 198 -39.74 9.26 55.02
CA GLY A 198 -39.58 7.83 55.23
C GLY A 198 -38.09 7.52 55.17
#